data_AF-A0AAV5CJV6-F1
#
_entry.id   AF-A0AAV5CJV6-F1
#
_cell.length_a   1.000
_cell.length_b   1.000
_cell.length_c   1.000
_cell.angle_alpha   90.00
_cell.angle_beta   90.00
_cell.angle_gamma   90.00
#
_symmetry.space_group_name_H-M   'P 1'
#
loop_
_entity.id
_entity.type
_entity.pdbx_description
1 polymer ?
#
loop_
_entity_poly.entity_id
_entity_poly.type
_entity_poly.pdbx_seq_one_letter_code
_entity_poly.pdbx_strand_id
1 'polypeptide(L)'
;MAANFWTSSHCKQLLDPEDVDVVPAADRERGITPEEFRLVKIHMSLHIWRLAQQVKVRQRVIATAVTYFRRVYTRKSMTDYDPRLVAPTCLYLASKVEESTVQARLLVFYIKKMCASDEKYRFEIKDILEMEMKLLEALDYYLVVFHPYRPLLQLLQDAGITDLTQSAWGLVNDTYKMDLILIYPPYMIALACIYIASVLKDKDTTSWFEELRVDMNIVKNISMEILDFYDTYKIDPQRGLPEDKISPVMNKLPAKA
;
A
#
# COMPACT_ATOMS: atom_id res chain seq x y z
N MET A 1 13.64 -16.88 1.33
CA MET A 1 14.99 -16.90 0.74
C MET A 1 15.21 -15.70 -0.18
N ALA A 2 15.24 -14.50 0.39
CA ALA A 2 16.04 -13.39 -0.12
C ALA A 2 16.40 -12.56 1.13
N ALA A 3 17.59 -12.79 1.69
CA ALA A 3 18.09 -11.97 2.80
C ALA A 3 18.55 -10.58 2.30
N ASN A 4 18.75 -10.45 0.98
CA ASN A 4 19.30 -9.27 0.33
C ASN A 4 18.26 -8.67 -0.63
N PHE A 5 17.97 -7.38 -0.43
CA PHE A 5 17.07 -6.60 -1.29
C PHE A 5 17.64 -6.46 -2.71
N TRP A 6 18.93 -6.19 -2.87
CA TRP A 6 19.55 -5.84 -4.15
C TRP A 6 19.54 -6.97 -5.19
N THR A 7 19.52 -8.22 -4.72
CA THR A 7 19.41 -9.40 -5.60
C THR A 7 17.99 -9.94 -5.69
N SER A 8 17.03 -9.31 -5.02
CA SER A 8 15.65 -9.79 -4.93
C SER A 8 14.84 -9.45 -6.19
N SER A 9 13.74 -10.18 -6.39
CA SER A 9 12.74 -9.81 -7.40
C SER A 9 12.13 -8.44 -7.13
N HIS A 10 11.99 -8.03 -5.86
CA HIS A 10 11.46 -6.72 -5.51
C HIS A 10 12.30 -5.59 -6.12
N CYS A 11 13.62 -5.62 -5.94
CA CYS A 11 14.49 -4.58 -6.49
C CYS A 11 14.43 -4.52 -8.02
N LYS A 12 14.28 -5.68 -8.69
CA LYS A 12 14.16 -5.75 -10.16
C LYS A 12 12.82 -5.28 -10.70
N GLN A 13 11.82 -5.12 -9.84
CA GLN A 13 10.45 -4.74 -10.18
C GLN A 13 10.12 -3.32 -9.69
N LEU A 14 11.13 -2.55 -9.24
CA LEU A 14 10.94 -1.12 -9.04
C LEU A 14 10.66 -0.46 -10.39
N LEU A 15 9.76 0.53 -10.36
CA LEU A 15 9.28 1.25 -11.54
C LEU A 15 9.78 2.68 -11.50
N ASP A 16 9.90 3.28 -12.69
CA ASP A 16 10.08 4.71 -12.80
C ASP A 16 8.78 5.44 -12.42
N PRO A 17 8.83 6.64 -11.82
CA PRO A 17 7.63 7.36 -11.37
C PRO A 17 6.58 7.56 -12.48
N GLU A 18 7.02 7.74 -13.72
CA GLU A 18 6.16 7.96 -14.89
C GLU A 18 5.32 6.73 -15.25
N ASP A 19 5.80 5.53 -14.95
CA ASP A 19 5.14 4.26 -15.27
C ASP A 19 4.06 3.87 -14.24
N VAL A 20 4.06 4.49 -13.07
CA VAL A 20 3.18 4.14 -11.95
C VAL A 20 1.80 4.79 -12.06
N ASP A 21 1.72 5.96 -12.67
CA ASP A 21 0.50 6.77 -12.79
C ASP A 21 -0.24 6.59 -14.13
N VAL A 22 -0.04 5.44 -14.77
CA VAL A 22 -0.68 5.11 -16.04
C VAL A 22 -2.05 4.47 -15.80
N VAL A 23 -3.10 5.06 -16.37
CA VAL A 23 -4.45 4.47 -16.35
C VAL A 23 -4.63 3.52 -17.53
N PRO A 24 -4.95 2.23 -17.31
CA PRO A 24 -5.21 1.27 -18.37
C PRO A 24 -6.31 1.72 -19.35
N ALA A 25 -6.23 1.29 -20.62
CA ALA A 25 -7.18 1.69 -21.65
C ALA A 25 -8.64 1.38 -21.28
N ALA A 26 -8.91 0.18 -20.75
CA ALA A 26 -10.24 -0.24 -20.32
C ALA A 26 -10.84 0.69 -19.24
N ASP A 27 -10.02 1.18 -18.31
CA ASP A 27 -10.45 2.11 -17.26
C ASP A 27 -10.69 3.52 -17.82
N ARG A 28 -9.87 3.96 -18.79
CA ARG A 28 -10.08 5.23 -19.51
C ARG A 28 -11.37 5.23 -20.32
N GLU A 29 -11.71 4.11 -20.96
CA GLU A 29 -12.98 3.93 -21.68
C GLU A 29 -14.20 4.04 -20.76
N ARG A 30 -14.05 3.71 -19.48
CA ARG A 30 -15.05 3.93 -18.43
C ARG A 30 -15.07 5.37 -17.89
N GLY A 31 -14.22 6.24 -18.41
CA GLY A 31 -14.08 7.63 -17.97
C GLY A 31 -13.40 7.78 -16.61
N ILE A 32 -12.56 6.82 -16.20
CA ILE A 32 -11.75 6.94 -14.99
C ILE A 32 -10.53 7.81 -15.29
N THR A 33 -10.40 8.91 -14.55
CA THR A 33 -9.25 9.81 -14.64
C THR A 33 -8.07 9.29 -13.81
N PRO A 34 -6.83 9.76 -14.05
CA PRO A 34 -5.68 9.41 -13.20
C PRO A 34 -5.91 9.71 -11.72
N GLU A 35 -6.55 10.84 -11.42
CA GLU A 35 -6.86 11.21 -10.04
C GLU A 35 -7.87 10.27 -9.39
N GLU A 36 -8.93 9.91 -10.11
CA GLU A 36 -9.92 8.94 -9.64
C GLU A 36 -9.29 7.54 -9.43
N PHE A 37 -8.36 7.14 -10.31
CA PHE A 37 -7.61 5.90 -10.15
C PHE A 37 -6.78 5.90 -8.85
N ARG A 38 -6.09 7.01 -8.55
CA ARG A 38 -5.36 7.19 -7.27
C ARG A 38 -6.31 7.15 -6.07
N LEU A 39 -7.45 7.83 -6.15
CA LEU A 39 -8.46 7.82 -5.08
C LEU A 39 -8.97 6.40 -4.76
N VAL A 40 -9.19 5.57 -5.78
CA VAL A 40 -9.56 4.15 -5.58
C VAL A 40 -8.43 3.39 -4.89
N LYS A 41 -7.16 3.58 -5.30
CA LYS A 41 -6.01 2.95 -4.62
C LYS A 41 -5.93 3.33 -3.14
N ILE A 42 -6.12 4.61 -2.81
CA ILE A 42 -6.13 5.09 -1.43
C ILE A 42 -7.29 4.48 -0.65
N HIS A 43 -8.51 4.54 -1.20
CA HIS A 43 -9.71 3.99 -0.57
C HIS A 43 -9.58 2.50 -0.28
N MET A 44 -9.08 1.72 -1.24
CA MET A 44 -8.91 0.28 -1.07
C MET A 44 -7.76 -0.07 -0.13
N SER A 45 -6.69 0.72 -0.08
CA SER A 45 -5.63 0.56 0.93
C SER A 45 -6.20 0.71 2.36
N LEU A 46 -7.10 1.68 2.57
CA LEU A 46 -7.83 1.84 3.84
C LEU A 46 -8.79 0.67 4.10
N HIS A 47 -9.47 0.17 3.07
CA HIS A 47 -10.35 -1.01 3.18
C HIS A 47 -9.56 -2.25 3.62
N ILE A 48 -8.41 -2.53 3.00
CA ILE A 48 -7.49 -3.61 3.39
C ILE A 48 -7.10 -3.46 4.86
N TRP A 49 -6.69 -2.27 5.27
CA TRP A 49 -6.30 -2.00 6.66
C TRP A 49 -7.46 -2.28 7.64
N ARG A 50 -8.67 -1.78 7.37
CA ARG A 50 -9.86 -1.99 8.22
C ARG A 50 -10.21 -3.48 8.32
N LEU A 51 -10.20 -4.20 7.19
CA LEU A 51 -10.47 -5.63 7.16
C LEU A 51 -9.40 -6.41 7.94
N ALA A 52 -8.13 -6.04 7.80
CA ALA A 52 -7.02 -6.63 8.53
C ALA A 52 -7.14 -6.48 10.05
N GLN A 53 -7.68 -5.35 10.54
CA GLN A 53 -7.97 -5.19 11.97
C GLN A 53 -9.02 -6.19 12.47
N GLN A 54 -10.04 -6.50 11.65
CA GLN A 54 -11.07 -7.48 12.02
C GLN A 54 -10.51 -8.90 12.11
N VAL A 55 -9.63 -9.28 11.18
CA VAL A 55 -8.98 -10.60 11.17
C VAL A 55 -7.71 -10.68 12.02
N LYS A 56 -7.33 -9.57 12.70
CA LYS A 56 -6.22 -9.46 13.66
C LYS A 56 -4.87 -9.92 13.12
N VAL A 57 -4.54 -9.54 11.87
CA VAL A 57 -3.22 -9.83 11.29
C VAL A 57 -2.18 -8.78 11.65
N ARG A 58 -0.90 -9.16 11.56
CA ARG A 58 0.24 -8.26 11.84
C ARG A 58 0.38 -7.19 10.76
N GLN A 59 0.92 -6.02 11.12
CA GLN A 59 1.15 -4.90 10.20
C GLN A 59 1.92 -5.28 8.93
N ARG A 60 2.90 -6.20 9.04
CA ARG A 60 3.66 -6.70 7.89
C ARG A 60 2.77 -7.37 6.84
N VAL A 61 1.74 -8.10 7.25
CA VAL A 61 0.76 -8.72 6.35
C VAL A 61 -0.02 -7.65 5.58
N ILE A 62 -0.42 -6.58 6.28
CA ILE A 62 -1.15 -5.44 5.70
C ILE A 62 -0.29 -4.75 4.64
N ALA A 63 0.97 -4.46 4.97
CA ALA A 63 1.93 -3.87 4.05
C ALA A 63 2.16 -4.72 2.80
N THR A 64 2.33 -6.04 2.95
CA THR A 64 2.44 -6.97 1.82
C THR A 64 1.17 -6.98 0.97
N ALA A 65 -0.01 -7.01 1.59
CA ALA A 65 -1.29 -6.98 0.89
C ALA A 65 -1.48 -5.70 0.07
N VAL A 66 -1.19 -4.53 0.65
CA VAL A 66 -1.27 -3.25 -0.06
C VAL A 66 -0.24 -3.17 -1.18
N THR A 67 0.97 -3.72 -0.99
CA THR A 67 1.98 -3.79 -2.05
C THR A 67 1.52 -4.65 -3.22
N TYR A 68 0.92 -5.82 -2.96
CA TYR A 68 0.32 -6.64 -4.02
C TYR A 68 -0.79 -5.90 -4.75
N PHE A 69 -1.68 -5.26 -4.01
CA PHE A 69 -2.78 -4.49 -4.59
C PHE A 69 -2.23 -3.43 -5.56
N ARG A 70 -1.20 -2.67 -5.14
CA ARG A 70 -0.57 -1.66 -5.99
C ARG A 70 0.10 -2.27 -7.23
N ARG A 71 0.88 -3.33 -7.07
CA ARG A 71 1.56 -4.04 -8.19
C ARG A 71 0.57 -4.60 -9.22
N VAL A 72 -0.60 -5.04 -8.79
CA VAL A 72 -1.61 -5.56 -9.73
C VAL A 72 -2.12 -4.45 -10.65
N TYR A 73 -2.38 -3.26 -10.09
CA TYR A 73 -2.91 -2.12 -10.85
C TYR A 73 -1.87 -1.34 -11.67
N THR A 74 -0.59 -1.71 -11.63
CA THR A 74 0.37 -1.24 -12.64
C THR A 74 0.27 -2.03 -13.95
N ARG A 75 -0.42 -3.18 -13.94
CA ARG A 75 -0.48 -4.12 -15.08
C ARG A 75 -1.89 -4.50 -15.51
N LYS A 76 -2.86 -4.41 -14.60
CA LYS A 76 -4.25 -4.83 -14.81
C LYS A 76 -5.18 -3.63 -14.62
N SER A 77 -6.31 -3.66 -15.31
CA SER A 77 -7.36 -2.64 -15.20
C SER A 77 -8.26 -2.90 -13.98
N MET A 78 -8.79 -1.85 -13.37
CA MET A 78 -9.81 -1.94 -12.32
C MET A 78 -11.14 -2.47 -12.86
N THR A 79 -11.35 -2.36 -14.17
CA THR A 79 -12.51 -2.91 -14.87
C THR A 79 -12.45 -4.44 -14.94
N ASP A 80 -11.27 -5.01 -15.25
CA ASP A 80 -11.10 -6.46 -15.35
C ASP A 80 -10.87 -7.12 -13.98
N TYR A 81 -10.19 -6.41 -13.09
CA TYR A 81 -9.85 -6.84 -11.75
C TYR A 81 -10.58 -5.92 -10.76
N ASP A 82 -11.80 -6.29 -10.35
CA ASP A 82 -12.61 -5.46 -9.44
C ASP A 82 -11.86 -5.20 -8.12
N PRO A 83 -11.56 -3.92 -7.78
CA PRO A 83 -10.87 -3.54 -6.55
C PRO A 83 -11.54 -4.05 -5.28
N ARG A 84 -12.88 -4.20 -5.28
CA ARG A 84 -13.64 -4.72 -4.15
C ARG A 84 -13.29 -6.17 -3.82
N LEU A 85 -12.92 -6.97 -4.83
CA LEU A 85 -12.53 -8.37 -4.67
C LEU A 85 -11.01 -8.54 -4.60
N VAL A 86 -10.26 -7.72 -5.33
CA VAL A 86 -8.79 -7.76 -5.33
C VAL A 86 -8.23 -7.39 -3.97
N ALA A 87 -8.74 -6.33 -3.33
CA ALA A 87 -8.29 -5.90 -2.00
C ALA A 87 -8.32 -7.01 -0.93
N PRO A 88 -9.47 -7.67 -0.64
CA PRO A 88 -9.50 -8.75 0.34
C PRO A 88 -8.71 -9.98 -0.10
N THR A 89 -8.63 -10.25 -1.40
CA THR A 89 -7.84 -11.38 -1.92
C THR A 89 -6.34 -11.13 -1.78
N CYS A 90 -5.85 -9.90 -1.95
CA CYS A 90 -4.47 -9.53 -1.65
C CYS A 90 -4.15 -9.77 -0.17
N LEU A 91 -5.09 -9.44 0.73
CA LEU A 91 -4.94 -9.72 2.17
C LEU A 91 -4.89 -11.22 2.46
N TYR A 92 -5.76 -12.01 1.82
CA TYR A 92 -5.74 -13.47 1.90
C TYR A 92 -4.40 -14.05 1.47
N LEU A 93 -3.92 -13.69 0.27
CA LEU A 93 -2.67 -14.17 -0.29
C LEU A 93 -1.46 -13.74 0.57
N ALA A 94 -1.40 -12.47 0.97
CA ALA A 94 -0.35 -11.97 1.85
C ALA A 94 -0.31 -12.69 3.19
N SER A 95 -1.47 -13.03 3.76
CA SER A 95 -1.54 -13.78 5.02
C SER A 95 -0.88 -15.16 4.94
N LYS A 96 -0.96 -15.81 3.78
CA LYS A 96 -0.30 -17.10 3.53
C LYS A 96 1.21 -16.94 3.37
N VAL A 97 1.63 -15.95 2.59
CA VAL A 97 3.06 -15.68 2.31
C VAL A 97 3.82 -15.25 3.56
N GLU A 98 3.18 -14.47 4.43
CA GLU A 98 3.78 -13.98 5.69
C GLU A 98 3.54 -14.93 6.87
N GLU A 99 3.13 -16.17 6.61
CA GLU A 99 2.93 -17.24 7.62
C GLU A 99 1.97 -16.84 8.76
N SER A 100 0.97 -16.03 8.44
CA SER A 100 -0.08 -15.53 9.34
C SER A 100 -1.46 -15.88 8.78
N THR A 101 -1.63 -17.12 8.32
CA THR A 101 -2.73 -17.58 7.47
C THR A 101 -4.11 -17.23 8.02
N VAL A 102 -4.93 -16.57 7.19
CA VAL A 102 -6.34 -16.28 7.49
C VAL A 102 -7.24 -17.21 6.68
N GLN A 103 -8.32 -17.72 7.28
CA GLN A 103 -9.31 -18.52 6.56
C GLN A 103 -10.17 -17.65 5.64
N ALA A 104 -10.37 -18.05 4.38
CA ALA A 104 -11.20 -17.31 3.42
C ALA A 104 -12.64 -17.08 3.91
N ARG A 105 -13.20 -18.05 4.65
CA ARG A 105 -14.54 -17.92 5.29
C ARG A 105 -14.62 -16.71 6.22
N LEU A 106 -13.55 -16.43 6.97
CA LEU A 106 -13.51 -15.30 7.90
C LEU A 106 -13.46 -13.96 7.16
N LEU A 107 -12.71 -13.90 6.06
CA LEU A 107 -12.69 -12.71 5.19
C LEU A 107 -14.07 -12.43 4.60
N VAL A 108 -14.71 -13.43 3.99
CA VAL A 108 -16.07 -13.30 3.45
C VAL A 108 -17.05 -12.81 4.52
N PHE A 109 -16.96 -13.36 5.75
CA PHE A 109 -17.80 -12.93 6.86
C PHE A 109 -17.61 -11.45 7.20
N TYR A 110 -16.37 -10.98 7.35
CA TYR A 110 -16.11 -9.59 7.72
C TYR A 110 -16.38 -8.61 6.58
N ILE A 111 -16.16 -8.99 5.32
CA ILE A 111 -16.55 -8.17 4.16
C ILE A 111 -18.06 -7.93 4.19
N LYS A 112 -18.86 -9.01 4.34
CA LYS A 112 -20.32 -8.91 4.44
C LYS A 112 -20.76 -8.08 5.64
N LYS A 113 -20.07 -8.19 6.77
CA LYS A 113 -20.38 -7.43 7.99
C LYS A 113 -20.07 -5.93 7.81
N MET A 114 -18.95 -5.58 7.19
CA MET A 114 -18.51 -4.20 7.00
C MET A 114 -19.28 -3.49 5.90
N CYS A 115 -19.68 -4.21 4.86
CA CYS A 115 -20.36 -3.69 3.67
C CYS A 115 -21.78 -4.25 3.54
N ALA A 116 -22.47 -4.46 4.66
CA ALA A 116 -23.76 -5.15 4.71
C ALA A 116 -24.85 -4.51 3.83
N SER A 117 -24.79 -3.19 3.64
CA SER A 117 -25.72 -2.42 2.82
C SER A 117 -25.39 -2.40 1.33
N ASP A 118 -24.21 -2.87 0.92
CA ASP A 118 -23.75 -2.80 -0.47
C ASP A 118 -23.72 -4.21 -1.10
N GLU A 119 -24.68 -4.46 -1.99
CA GLU A 119 -24.78 -5.76 -2.69
C GLU A 119 -23.54 -6.09 -3.53
N LYS A 120 -22.76 -5.08 -3.94
CA LYS A 120 -21.53 -5.24 -4.73
C LYS A 120 -20.41 -5.96 -3.95
N TYR A 121 -20.54 -6.11 -2.63
CA TYR A 121 -19.57 -6.81 -1.76
C TYR A 121 -20.03 -8.22 -1.38
N ARG A 122 -21.08 -8.77 -2.01
CA ARG A 122 -21.54 -10.15 -1.78
C ARG A 122 -20.63 -11.19 -2.46
N PHE A 123 -19.42 -11.32 -1.93
CA PHE A 123 -18.47 -12.33 -2.38
C PHE A 123 -18.67 -13.67 -1.67
N GLU A 124 -18.34 -14.74 -2.38
CA GLU A 124 -18.26 -16.10 -1.86
C GLU A 124 -16.80 -16.54 -1.75
N ILE A 125 -16.57 -17.67 -1.06
CA ILE A 125 -15.21 -18.23 -0.91
C ILE A 125 -14.60 -18.54 -2.28
N LYS A 126 -15.40 -19.07 -3.22
CA LYS A 126 -14.95 -19.39 -4.58
C LYS A 126 -14.36 -18.17 -5.31
N ASP A 127 -14.95 -16.99 -5.09
CA ASP A 127 -14.50 -15.75 -5.74
C ASP A 127 -13.12 -15.33 -5.26
N ILE A 128 -12.85 -15.47 -3.95
CA ILE A 128 -11.53 -15.19 -3.38
C ILE A 128 -10.50 -16.18 -3.93
N LEU A 129 -10.84 -17.46 -4.04
CA LEU A 129 -9.92 -18.49 -4.53
C LEU A 129 -9.63 -18.32 -6.03
N GLU A 130 -10.63 -18.01 -6.84
CA GLU A 130 -10.45 -17.71 -8.26
C GLU A 130 -9.62 -16.45 -8.48
N MET A 131 -9.93 -15.38 -7.74
CA MET A 131 -9.15 -14.14 -7.82
C MET A 131 -7.71 -14.37 -7.34
N GLU A 132 -7.49 -15.20 -6.33
CA GLU A 132 -6.13 -15.51 -5.85
C GLU A 132 -5.26 -16.07 -6.98
N MET A 133 -5.79 -17.01 -7.76
CA MET A 133 -5.06 -17.57 -8.90
C MET A 133 -4.71 -16.49 -9.93
N LYS A 134 -5.65 -15.58 -10.21
CA LYS A 134 -5.43 -14.42 -11.10
C LYS A 134 -4.39 -13.44 -10.55
N LEU A 135 -4.34 -13.24 -9.22
CA LEU A 135 -3.36 -12.36 -8.58
C LEU A 135 -1.95 -12.96 -8.63
N LEU A 136 -1.81 -14.27 -8.41
CA LEU A 136 -0.53 -14.96 -8.52
C LEU A 136 0.09 -14.77 -9.92
N GLU A 137 -0.72 -14.94 -10.96
CA GLU A 137 -0.33 -14.70 -12.34
C GLU A 137 0.02 -13.22 -12.59
N ALA A 138 -0.84 -12.28 -12.16
CA ALA A 138 -0.61 -10.85 -12.37
C ALA A 138 0.68 -10.34 -11.68
N LEU A 139 1.08 -10.96 -10.58
CA LEU A 139 2.30 -10.66 -9.81
C LEU A 139 3.55 -11.39 -10.32
N ASP A 140 3.45 -12.19 -11.40
CA ASP A 140 4.49 -13.12 -11.86
C ASP A 140 5.07 -13.99 -10.73
N TYR A 141 4.23 -14.34 -9.73
CA TYR A 141 4.65 -15.08 -8.54
C TYR A 141 5.75 -14.40 -7.70
N TYR A 142 5.99 -13.09 -7.87
CA TYR A 142 6.93 -12.32 -7.05
C TYR A 142 6.33 -11.90 -5.71
N LEU A 143 6.26 -12.88 -4.80
CA LEU A 143 5.57 -12.76 -3.51
C LEU A 143 6.44 -12.19 -2.36
N VAL A 144 7.77 -12.23 -2.49
CA VAL A 144 8.63 -11.69 -1.42
C VAL A 144 8.68 -10.16 -1.50
N VAL A 145 8.20 -9.49 -0.45
CA VAL A 145 8.23 -8.03 -0.32
C VAL A 145 9.15 -7.61 0.82
N PHE A 146 9.94 -6.58 0.56
CA PHE A 146 10.80 -5.93 1.56
C PHE A 146 10.12 -4.64 1.99
N HIS A 147 10.06 -4.41 3.31
CA HIS A 147 9.29 -3.30 3.88
C HIS A 147 10.20 -2.31 4.63
N PRO A 148 9.84 -1.01 4.70
CA PRO A 148 10.65 0.00 5.38
C PRO A 148 10.77 -0.20 6.89
N TYR A 149 9.90 -1.01 7.52
CA TYR A 149 9.89 -1.21 8.98
C TYR A 149 11.20 -1.74 9.54
N ARG A 150 11.83 -2.71 8.86
CA ARG A 150 13.10 -3.27 9.32
C ARG A 150 14.26 -2.27 9.23
N PRO A 151 14.54 -1.64 8.07
CA PRO A 151 15.58 -0.64 8.00
C PRO A 151 15.27 0.58 8.88
N LEU A 152 14.01 0.98 9.04
CA LEU A 152 13.62 2.06 9.95
C LEU A 152 14.15 1.86 11.37
N LEU A 153 13.88 0.69 11.97
CA LEU A 153 14.32 0.40 13.33
C LEU A 153 15.85 0.36 13.45
N GLN A 154 16.53 -0.17 12.42
CA GLN A 154 17.99 -0.24 12.38
C GLN A 154 18.62 1.17 12.27
N LEU A 155 18.05 2.02 11.42
CA LEU A 155 18.51 3.40 11.20
C LEU A 155 18.27 4.29 12.41
N LEU A 156 17.11 4.17 13.07
CA LEU A 156 16.84 4.92 14.31
C LEU A 156 17.75 4.50 15.47
N GLN A 157 18.08 3.21 15.53
CA GLN A 157 19.03 2.69 16.51
C GLN A 157 20.45 3.21 16.24
N ASP A 158 20.86 3.22 14.97
CA ASP A 158 22.15 3.74 14.51
C ASP A 158 22.30 5.24 14.79
N ALA A 159 21.25 6.02 14.52
CA ALA A 159 21.20 7.45 14.86
C ALA A 159 21.23 7.73 16.37
N GLY A 160 20.91 6.74 17.21
CA GLY A 160 20.72 6.94 18.65
C GLY A 160 19.42 7.67 19.02
N ILE A 161 18.42 7.70 18.13
CA ILE A 161 17.21 8.53 18.25
C ILE A 161 15.97 7.64 18.35
N THR A 162 15.76 7.03 19.52
CA THR A 162 14.66 6.08 19.73
C THR A 162 13.32 6.76 19.98
N ASP A 163 13.30 8.04 20.37
CA ASP A 163 12.10 8.83 20.64
C ASP A 163 11.29 9.17 19.38
N LEU A 164 11.91 9.12 18.19
CA LEU A 164 11.22 9.29 16.91
C LEU A 164 10.50 8.02 16.41
N THR A 165 10.74 6.86 17.04
CA THR A 165 10.27 5.55 16.53
C THR A 165 8.79 5.53 16.24
N GLN A 166 7.95 5.98 17.17
CA GLN A 166 6.49 5.93 16.99
C GLN A 166 6.03 6.86 15.87
N SER A 167 6.63 8.06 15.77
CA SER A 167 6.27 9.06 14.76
C SER A 167 6.68 8.58 13.36
N ALA A 168 7.93 8.13 13.20
CA ALA A 168 8.44 7.62 11.94
C ALA A 168 7.73 6.32 11.51
N TRP A 169 7.36 5.44 12.45
CA TRP A 169 6.56 4.25 12.17
C TRP A 169 5.16 4.61 11.65
N GLY A 170 4.53 5.64 12.23
CA GLY A 170 3.26 6.19 11.74
C GLY A 170 3.37 6.66 10.30
N LEU A 171 4.40 7.46 9.98
CA LEU A 171 4.68 7.91 8.63
C LEU A 171 4.87 6.74 7.66
N VAL A 172 5.64 5.70 8.03
CA VAL A 172 5.82 4.50 7.21
C VAL A 172 4.49 3.77 6.94
N ASN A 173 3.55 3.75 7.89
CA ASN A 173 2.23 3.17 7.62
C ASN A 173 1.43 3.99 6.61
N ASP A 174 1.65 5.30 6.58
CA ASP A 174 0.96 6.21 5.67
C ASP A 174 1.53 6.18 4.26
N THR A 175 2.81 5.88 4.08
CA THR A 175 3.40 5.72 2.73
C THR A 175 2.77 4.59 1.92
N TYR A 176 2.15 3.58 2.55
CA TYR A 176 1.38 2.56 1.84
C TYR A 176 0.07 3.08 1.22
N LYS A 177 -0.35 4.32 1.53
CA LYS A 177 -1.44 5.01 0.81
C LYS A 177 -0.95 5.67 -0.48
N MET A 178 0.36 5.71 -0.69
CA MET A 178 1.05 6.23 -1.87
C MET A 178 1.73 5.08 -2.64
N ASP A 179 2.30 5.37 -3.79
CA ASP A 179 2.99 4.37 -4.62
C ASP A 179 4.50 4.28 -4.37
N LEU A 180 4.99 4.93 -3.31
CA LEU A 180 6.42 4.97 -2.94
C LEU A 180 7.09 3.59 -2.89
N ILE A 181 6.37 2.56 -2.44
CA ILE A 181 6.89 1.18 -2.36
C ILE A 181 7.15 0.54 -3.73
N LEU A 182 6.58 1.08 -4.80
CA LEU A 182 6.82 0.64 -6.18
C LEU A 182 8.02 1.32 -6.82
N ILE A 183 8.40 2.51 -6.32
CA ILE A 183 9.39 3.39 -6.95
C ILE A 183 10.73 3.30 -6.21
N TYR A 184 10.69 3.32 -4.87
CA TYR A 184 11.88 3.50 -4.05
C TYR A 184 12.25 2.24 -3.26
N PRO A 185 13.55 1.99 -3.05
CA PRO A 185 14.02 1.01 -2.08
C PRO A 185 13.47 1.29 -0.67
N PRO A 186 13.10 0.25 0.10
CA PRO A 186 12.47 0.45 1.42
C PRO A 186 13.27 1.26 2.42
N TYR A 187 14.62 1.25 2.34
CA TYR A 187 15.45 2.06 3.22
C TYR A 187 15.38 3.56 2.91
N MET A 188 15.19 3.95 1.64
CA MET A 188 15.03 5.35 1.24
C MET A 188 13.71 5.92 1.78
N ILE A 189 12.64 5.14 1.72
CA ILE A 189 11.35 5.48 2.33
C ILE A 189 11.52 5.65 3.85
N ALA A 190 12.24 4.74 4.51
CA ALA A 190 12.51 4.84 5.94
C ALA A 190 13.29 6.12 6.29
N LEU A 191 14.33 6.46 5.54
CA LEU A 191 15.10 7.70 5.72
C LEU A 191 14.25 8.95 5.55
N ALA A 192 13.37 8.98 4.55
CA ALA A 192 12.45 10.10 4.35
C ALA A 192 11.46 10.25 5.52
N CYS A 193 10.95 9.14 6.07
CA CYS A 193 10.11 9.16 7.27
C CYS A 193 10.87 9.62 8.52
N ILE A 194 12.13 9.20 8.69
CA ILE A 194 13.00 9.70 9.78
C ILE A 194 13.22 11.21 9.61
N TYR A 195 13.56 11.65 8.40
CA TYR A 195 13.81 13.07 8.11
C TYR A 195 12.60 13.95 8.48
N ILE A 196 11.40 13.58 8.03
CA ILE A 196 10.16 14.29 8.39
C ILE A 196 9.96 14.27 9.91
N ALA A 197 10.09 13.11 10.56
CA ALA A 197 9.89 12.98 12.00
C ALA A 197 10.90 13.83 12.81
N SER A 198 12.15 13.91 12.36
CA SER A 198 13.18 14.73 12.97
C SER A 198 12.84 16.22 12.89
N VAL A 199 12.41 16.69 11.72
CA VAL A 199 12.00 18.09 11.51
C VAL A 199 10.78 18.43 12.37
N LEU A 200 9.77 17.56 12.43
CA LEU A 200 8.56 17.78 13.23
C LEU A 200 8.80 17.80 14.76
N LYS A 201 9.94 17.26 15.21
CA LYS A 201 10.30 17.15 16.63
C LYS A 201 11.51 18.01 16.99
N ASP A 202 11.93 18.90 16.10
CA ASP A 202 13.10 19.77 16.26
C ASP A 202 14.36 18.99 16.67
N LYS A 203 14.58 17.82 16.05
CA LYS A 203 15.76 16.98 16.29
C LYS A 203 16.83 17.25 15.23
N ASP A 204 18.01 17.65 15.69
CA ASP A 204 19.17 17.76 14.82
C ASP A 204 19.69 16.37 14.45
N THR A 205 19.62 16.06 13.16
CA THR A 205 20.07 14.80 12.56
C THR A 205 21.06 15.04 11.42
N THR A 206 21.55 16.28 11.28
CA THR A 206 22.32 16.73 10.12
C THR A 206 23.61 15.94 9.97
N SER A 207 24.41 15.83 11.04
CA SER A 207 25.67 15.08 11.05
C SER A 207 25.45 13.60 10.72
N TRP A 208 24.42 12.98 11.30
CA TRP A 208 24.10 11.58 11.01
C TRP A 208 23.74 11.35 9.54
N PHE A 209 22.92 12.22 8.94
CA PHE A 209 22.61 12.12 7.51
C PHE A 209 23.83 12.31 6.60
N GLU A 210 24.79 13.17 6.98
CA GLU A 210 26.05 13.35 6.24
C GLU A 210 26.92 12.08 6.26
N GLU A 211 26.94 11.36 7.39
CA GLU A 211 27.72 10.11 7.55
C GLU A 211 27.16 8.96 6.70
N LEU A 212 25.86 8.91 6.44
CA LEU A 212 25.20 7.83 5.68
C LEU A 212 25.57 7.79 4.20
N ARG A 213 26.13 8.88 3.63
CA ARG A 213 26.47 9.00 2.20
C ARG A 213 25.30 8.67 1.27
N VAL A 214 24.09 9.03 1.67
CA VAL A 214 22.87 8.87 0.86
C VAL A 214 22.60 10.16 0.08
N ASP A 215 22.02 10.04 -1.11
CA ASP A 215 21.57 11.19 -1.88
C ASP A 215 20.37 11.86 -1.19
N MET A 216 20.64 13.00 -0.54
CA MET A 216 19.65 13.79 0.17
C MET A 216 18.61 14.42 -0.75
N ASN A 217 18.87 14.56 -2.05
CA ASN A 217 17.86 15.06 -3.00
C ASN A 217 16.73 14.04 -3.13
N ILE A 218 17.05 12.74 -3.20
CA ILE A 218 16.04 11.68 -3.25
C ILE A 218 15.25 11.63 -1.94
N VAL A 219 15.94 11.70 -0.79
CA VAL A 219 15.27 11.71 0.53
C VAL A 219 14.29 12.89 0.62
N LYS A 220 14.71 14.09 0.22
CA LYS A 220 13.86 15.29 0.19
C LYS A 220 12.69 15.15 -0.76
N ASN A 221 12.89 14.59 -1.96
CA ASN A 221 11.80 14.37 -2.92
C ASN A 221 10.72 13.45 -2.34
N ILE A 222 11.13 12.32 -1.75
CA ILE A 222 10.19 11.40 -1.08
C ILE A 222 9.49 12.11 0.08
N SER A 223 10.23 12.90 0.88
CA SER A 223 9.63 13.64 1.98
C SER A 223 8.61 14.67 1.52
N MET A 224 8.89 15.41 0.45
CA MET A 224 7.95 16.35 -0.16
C MET A 224 6.70 15.64 -0.68
N GLU A 225 6.86 14.51 -1.38
CA GLU A 225 5.72 13.71 -1.85
C GLU A 225 4.82 13.24 -0.70
N ILE A 226 5.42 12.83 0.44
CA ILE A 226 4.67 12.45 1.64
C ILE A 226 3.89 13.65 2.22
N LEU A 227 4.51 14.82 2.29
CA LEU A 227 3.88 16.03 2.82
C LEU A 227 2.77 16.54 1.90
N ASP A 228 3.02 16.58 0.59
CA ASP A 228 2.04 16.97 -0.44
C ASP A 228 0.83 16.05 -0.41
N PHE A 229 1.02 14.75 -0.14
CA PHE A 229 -0.09 13.81 0.05
C PHE A 229 -0.99 14.19 1.23
N TYR A 230 -0.41 14.59 2.37
CA TYR A 230 -1.19 15.01 3.54
C TYR A 230 -2.01 16.27 3.23
N ASP A 231 -1.42 17.24 2.54
CA ASP A 231 -2.08 18.50 2.17
C ASP A 231 -3.17 18.29 1.11
N THR A 232 -2.95 17.39 0.16
CA THR A 232 -3.86 17.13 -0.96
C THR A 232 -5.10 16.36 -0.50
N TYR A 233 -4.91 15.25 0.22
CA TYR A 233 -6.00 14.30 0.46
C TYR A 233 -6.71 14.49 1.80
N LYS A 234 -6.04 15.07 2.82
CA LYS A 234 -6.60 15.37 4.16
C LYS A 234 -7.51 14.25 4.69
N ILE A 235 -6.98 13.03 4.68
CA ILE A 235 -7.75 11.81 4.96
C ILE A 235 -8.16 11.79 6.43
N ASP A 236 -9.47 11.63 6.69
CA ASP A 236 -9.98 11.48 8.04
C ASP A 236 -9.56 10.11 8.60
N PRO A 237 -8.90 10.04 9.78
CA PRO A 237 -8.45 8.77 10.35
C PRO A 237 -9.57 7.76 10.62
N GLN A 238 -10.79 8.23 10.90
CA GLN A 238 -11.96 7.38 11.18
C GLN A 238 -12.73 7.06 9.91
N ARG A 239 -13.08 8.10 9.14
CA ARG A 239 -13.99 8.01 7.98
C ARG A 239 -13.27 7.68 6.68
N GLY A 240 -11.99 8.03 6.55
CA GLY A 240 -11.20 7.85 5.34
C GLY A 240 -11.43 9.01 4.37
N LEU A 241 -11.42 8.69 3.07
CA LEU A 241 -11.74 9.68 2.03
C LEU A 241 -13.23 10.04 2.03
N PRO A 242 -13.61 11.28 1.67
CA PRO A 242 -15.01 11.69 1.56
C PRO A 242 -15.82 10.82 0.58
N GLU A 243 -17.01 10.38 0.99
CA GLU A 243 -17.85 9.46 0.19
C GLU A 243 -18.34 10.10 -1.12
N ASP A 244 -18.53 11.41 -1.14
CA ASP A 244 -18.88 12.21 -2.32
C ASP A 244 -17.80 12.15 -3.41
N LYS A 245 -16.53 11.96 -3.03
CA LYS A 245 -15.43 11.77 -3.98
C LYS A 245 -15.30 10.32 -4.45
N ILE A 246 -15.57 9.35 -3.58
CA ILE A 246 -15.33 7.93 -3.87
C ILE A 246 -16.52 7.26 -4.57
N SER A 247 -17.74 7.51 -4.11
CA SER A 247 -18.95 6.84 -4.61
C SER A 247 -19.13 6.99 -6.13
N PRO A 248 -18.95 8.18 -6.74
CA PRO A 248 -19.06 8.33 -8.20
C PRO A 248 -18.07 7.45 -8.96
N VAL A 249 -16.83 7.37 -8.49
CA VAL A 249 -15.77 6.57 -9.13
C VAL A 249 -16.06 5.08 -9.00
N MET A 250 -16.43 4.63 -7.80
CA MET A 250 -16.77 3.22 -7.54
C MET A 250 -18.01 2.77 -8.31
N ASN A 251 -18.88 3.69 -8.75
CA ASN A 251 -20.03 3.38 -9.58
C ASN A 251 -19.70 3.27 -11.08
N LYS A 252 -18.58 3.84 -11.55
CA LYS A 252 -18.08 3.65 -12.93
C LYS A 252 -17.58 2.21 -13.16
N LEU A 253 -17.03 1.60 -12.12
CA LEU A 253 -16.51 0.23 -12.14
C LEU A 253 -17.65 -0.79 -12.22
N PRO A 254 -17.45 -1.89 -12.97
CA PRO A 254 -18.44 -2.95 -13.05
C PRO A 254 -18.71 -3.53 -11.65
N ALA A 255 -19.98 -3.84 -11.40
CA ALA A 255 -20.33 -4.75 -10.32
C ALA A 255 -20.33 -6.17 -10.90
N LYS A 256 -19.98 -7.15 -10.08
CA LYS A 256 -20.14 -8.57 -10.43
C LYS A 256 -21.59 -8.82 -10.89
N ALA A 257 -21.74 -9.39 -12.08
CA ALA A 257 -23.02 -9.89 -12.60
C ALA A 257 -23.44 -11.17 -11.87
#